data_AF-A0A922LMF7-F1
#
_entry.id   AF-A0A922LMF7-F1
#
_cell.length_a   1.000
_cell.length_b   1.000
_cell.length_c   1.000
_cell.angle_alpha   90.00
_cell.angle_beta   90.00
_cell.angle_gamma   90.00
#
_symmetry.space_group_name_H-M   'P 1'
#
loop_
_entity.id
_entity.type
_entity.pdbx_description
1 polymer ?
#
loop_
_entity_poly.entity_id
_entity_poly.type
_entity_poly.pdbx_seq_one_letter_code
_entity_poly.pdbx_strand_id
1 'polypeptide(L)'
;MQSNVSLEDGFYSFWKSLGPKPPTTLRCFERGEIMTLHDSDAILVATDYYRNPSLVKRFSRGKSSLSYVTVKKQNTDFLRHFLLKRQYRIEIYCSTSKCGRDNEWSLKLKASPGNLGSVEDLLTSTSDSVEACGLSAVNVKQLNERIHVCLAFCETESRKFLVGEFMDSVHLANLETALVQLETRECLVPTGLLSHPDISKSDVTPLGNAISEHVSFIFEKTGILPTEVKKSEFSHTLKPQDLIYFLRSEKENSNGSLLYEKEFLLKDALSCLGAIIKFLDLSKCHKLVHQFSKRKAIRGLSLYMTNRYPSKA
;
A
#
# COMPACT_ATOMS: atom_id res chain seq x y z
N MET A 1 33.42 -14.47 30.99
CA MET A 1 32.16 -14.31 30.22
C MET A 1 32.51 -14.06 28.78
N GLN A 2 32.53 -15.12 27.96
CA GLN A 2 32.82 -15.04 26.53
C GLN A 2 31.60 -14.44 25.83
N SER A 3 31.78 -13.28 25.21
CA SER A 3 30.77 -12.66 24.35
C SER A 3 30.61 -13.47 23.05
N ASN A 4 29.39 -13.47 22.50
CA ASN A 4 28.98 -14.21 21.31
C ASN A 4 29.65 -13.69 20.03
N VAL A 5 30.92 -14.04 19.82
CA VAL A 5 31.79 -13.50 18.76
C VAL A 5 31.40 -13.95 17.34
N SER A 6 30.64 -15.02 17.11
CA SER A 6 30.34 -15.50 15.73
C SER A 6 29.00 -15.04 15.13
N LEU A 7 28.01 -14.68 15.96
CA LEU A 7 26.62 -14.52 15.49
C LEU A 7 26.33 -13.12 14.91
N GLU A 8 26.97 -12.06 15.41
CA GLU A 8 26.63 -10.69 15.01
C GLU A 8 27.10 -10.30 13.59
N ASP A 9 28.08 -11.04 13.03
CA ASP A 9 28.66 -10.75 11.70
C ASP A 9 27.70 -11.12 10.56
N GLY A 10 26.95 -12.21 10.73
CA GLY A 10 25.93 -12.64 9.77
C GLY A 10 24.71 -11.71 9.75
N PHE A 11 24.28 -11.21 10.92
CA PHE A 11 23.20 -10.22 10.97
C PHE A 11 23.58 -8.92 10.25
N TYR A 12 24.77 -8.38 10.50
CA TYR A 12 25.22 -7.14 9.87
C TYR A 12 25.29 -7.28 8.34
N SER A 13 25.82 -8.42 7.88
CA SER A 13 25.89 -8.75 6.45
C SER A 13 24.49 -8.88 5.83
N PHE A 14 23.57 -9.56 6.51
CA PHE A 14 22.16 -9.65 6.08
C PHE A 14 21.51 -8.27 6.03
N TRP A 15 21.61 -7.47 7.09
CA TRP A 15 21.01 -6.13 7.16
C TRP A 15 21.52 -5.23 6.02
N LYS A 16 22.82 -5.29 5.71
CA LYS A 16 23.39 -4.61 4.54
C LYS A 16 22.84 -5.11 3.21
N SER A 17 22.65 -6.42 3.07
CA SER A 17 22.12 -7.05 1.85
C SER A 17 20.69 -6.61 1.51
N LEU A 18 19.92 -6.15 2.50
CA LEU A 18 18.57 -5.62 2.29
C LEU A 18 18.55 -4.29 1.51
N GLY A 19 19.70 -3.64 1.37
CA GLY A 19 19.86 -2.42 0.58
C GLY A 19 19.04 -1.23 1.10
N PRO A 20 19.00 -0.12 0.33
CA PRO A 20 18.20 1.04 0.67
C PRO A 20 16.70 0.72 0.67
N LYS A 21 15.94 1.52 1.40
CA LYS A 21 14.47 1.45 1.47
C LYS A 21 13.88 2.86 1.45
N PRO A 22 12.60 3.01 1.09
CA PRO A 22 11.90 4.28 1.25
C PRO A 22 11.97 4.78 2.71
N PRO A 23 12.07 6.10 2.94
CA PRO A 23 12.10 6.67 4.30
C PRO A 23 10.80 6.39 5.08
N THR A 24 9.71 6.08 4.37
CA THR A 24 8.40 5.69 4.91
C THR A 24 8.24 4.19 5.15
N THR A 25 9.33 3.41 5.11
CA THR A 25 9.32 1.98 5.43
C THR A 25 10.16 1.74 6.67
N LEU A 26 9.65 1.03 7.68
CA LEU A 26 10.36 0.62 8.89
C LEU A 26 10.71 -0.86 8.83
N ARG A 27 11.96 -1.22 9.13
CA ARG A 27 12.39 -2.61 9.24
C ARG A 27 12.62 -3.00 10.69
N CYS A 28 11.84 -3.97 11.17
CA CYS A 28 11.92 -4.52 12.51
C CYS A 28 12.53 -5.93 12.47
N PHE A 29 13.37 -6.26 13.45
CA PHE A 29 14.03 -7.56 13.53
C PHE A 29 13.66 -8.24 14.85
N GLU A 30 12.86 -9.29 14.77
CA GLU A 30 12.38 -10.05 15.92
C GLU A 30 13.50 -10.91 16.53
N ARG A 31 13.71 -10.80 17.83
CA ARG A 31 14.70 -11.51 18.64
C ARG A 31 14.05 -12.01 19.93
N GLY A 32 13.27 -13.09 19.82
CA GLY A 32 12.48 -13.60 20.94
C GLY A 32 11.39 -12.60 21.36
N GLU A 33 11.46 -12.11 22.60
CA GLU A 33 10.48 -11.19 23.19
C GLU A 33 10.71 -9.70 22.86
N ILE A 34 11.79 -9.40 22.13
CA ILE A 34 12.14 -8.04 21.72
C ILE A 34 12.23 -7.94 20.20
N MET A 35 12.04 -6.73 19.69
CA MET A 35 12.35 -6.35 18.33
C MET A 35 13.47 -5.30 18.35
N THR A 36 14.41 -5.41 17.42
CA THR A 36 15.43 -4.38 17.21
C THR A 36 15.18 -3.65 15.92
N LEU A 37 15.38 -2.33 15.93
CA LEU A 37 15.45 -1.51 14.73
C LEU A 37 16.84 -0.89 14.64
N HIS A 38 17.29 -0.58 13.43
CA HIS A 38 18.69 -0.25 13.18
C HIS A 38 18.83 1.03 12.35
N ASP A 39 19.92 1.75 12.60
CA ASP A 39 20.33 2.97 11.90
C ASP A 39 19.24 4.06 11.86
N SER A 40 18.80 4.49 10.68
CA SER A 40 17.77 5.52 10.52
C SER A 40 16.44 5.15 11.20
N ASP A 41 16.08 3.86 11.19
CA ASP A 41 14.88 3.38 11.87
C ASP A 41 15.03 3.50 13.39
N ALA A 42 16.22 3.20 13.93
CA ALA A 42 16.47 3.34 15.35
C ALA A 42 16.32 4.78 15.83
N ILE A 43 16.89 5.71 15.06
CA ILE A 43 16.82 7.15 15.34
C ILE A 43 15.37 7.63 15.25
N LEU A 44 14.65 7.25 14.19
CA LEU A 44 13.25 7.62 13.99
C LEU A 44 12.37 7.16 15.15
N VAL A 45 12.50 5.91 15.58
CA VAL A 45 11.69 5.36 16.68
C VAL A 45 12.05 6.01 18.02
N ALA A 46 13.33 6.22 18.31
CA ALA A 46 13.75 6.87 19.54
C ALA A 46 13.25 8.32 19.63
N THR A 47 13.30 9.06 18.53
CA THR A 47 12.95 10.49 18.47
C THR A 47 11.46 10.75 18.31
N ASP A 48 10.77 10.02 17.43
CA ASP A 48 9.38 10.29 17.11
C ASP A 48 8.40 9.54 18.01
N TYR A 49 8.71 8.28 18.37
CA TYR A 49 7.81 7.50 19.21
C TYR A 49 8.13 7.66 20.69
N TYR A 50 9.37 7.35 21.10
CA TYR A 50 9.75 7.43 22.52
C TYR A 50 10.08 8.84 23.01
N ARG A 51 10.26 9.81 22.10
CA ARG A 51 10.68 11.19 22.41
C ARG A 51 11.95 11.23 23.27
N ASN A 52 12.84 10.24 23.10
CA ASN A 52 14.06 10.06 23.86
C ASN A 52 15.20 9.53 22.96
N PRO A 53 16.01 10.43 22.38
CA PRO A 53 17.15 10.06 21.53
C PRO A 53 18.21 9.21 22.25
N SER A 54 18.32 9.30 23.58
CA SER A 54 19.30 8.55 24.38
C SER A 54 19.04 7.04 24.41
N LEU A 55 17.88 6.58 23.92
CA LEU A 55 17.58 5.16 23.75
C LEU A 55 18.35 4.51 22.60
N VAL A 56 18.91 5.31 21.68
CA VAL A 56 19.73 4.79 20.58
C VAL A 56 21.06 4.31 21.13
N LYS A 57 21.26 3.00 21.11
CA LYS A 57 22.52 2.35 21.45
C LYS A 57 23.36 2.17 20.19
N ARG A 58 24.66 2.03 20.35
CA ARG A 58 25.56 1.71 19.24
C ARG A 58 26.35 0.46 19.59
N PHE A 59 26.35 -0.47 18.66
CA PHE A 59 27.28 -1.58 18.67
C PHE A 59 28.39 -1.27 17.67
N SER A 60 29.64 -1.35 18.11
CA SER A 60 30.83 -1.14 17.29
C SER A 60 31.71 -2.37 17.35
N ARG A 61 32.10 -2.88 16.19
CA ARG A 61 33.01 -4.02 16.08
C ARG A 61 33.94 -3.85 14.89
N GLY A 62 35.23 -3.73 15.16
CA GLY A 62 36.24 -3.38 14.15
C GLY A 62 35.95 -2.00 13.55
N LYS A 63 35.89 -1.92 12.21
CA LYS A 63 35.54 -0.69 11.47
C LYS A 63 34.03 -0.48 11.30
N SER A 64 33.20 -1.44 11.70
CA SER A 64 31.76 -1.39 11.50
C SER A 64 31.06 -0.91 12.77
N SER A 65 30.16 0.06 12.64
CA SER A 65 29.27 0.48 13.73
C SER A 65 27.82 0.49 13.25
N LEU A 66 26.90 0.04 14.10
CA LEU A 66 25.47 0.04 13.81
C LEU A 66 24.71 0.55 15.03
N SER A 67 23.94 1.61 14.82
CA SER A 67 23.03 2.15 15.82
C SER A 67 21.78 1.29 15.89
N TYR A 68 21.19 1.10 17.08
CA TYR A 68 19.98 0.32 17.24
C TYR A 68 19.13 0.81 18.43
N VAL A 69 17.84 0.49 18.38
CA VAL A 69 16.90 0.65 19.50
C VAL A 69 16.17 -0.67 19.71
N THR A 70 15.77 -0.94 20.95
CA THR A 70 15.03 -2.14 21.31
C THR A 70 13.60 -1.78 21.69
N VAL A 71 12.64 -2.49 21.13
CA VAL A 71 11.20 -2.37 21.41
C VAL A 71 10.72 -3.72 21.92
N LYS A 72 9.89 -3.76 22.97
CA LYS A 72 9.26 -5.01 23.41
C LYS A 72 8.30 -5.48 22.33
N LYS A 73 8.31 -6.77 21.98
CA LYS A 73 7.40 -7.33 20.98
C LYS A 73 5.92 -7.12 21.33
N GLN A 74 5.62 -7.10 22.63
CA GLN A 74 4.29 -6.84 23.18
C GLN A 74 3.83 -5.37 23.01
N ASN A 75 4.72 -4.44 22.67
CA ASN A 75 4.37 -3.03 22.45
C ASN A 75 3.77 -2.86 21.06
N THR A 76 2.48 -3.13 20.93
CA THR A 76 1.72 -3.02 19.68
C THR A 76 1.38 -1.57 19.34
N ASP A 77 1.35 -0.68 20.33
CA ASP A 77 1.15 0.77 20.15
C ASP A 77 2.23 1.41 19.28
N PHE A 78 3.46 0.89 19.35
CA PHE A 78 4.55 1.27 18.46
C PHE A 78 4.17 1.03 16.99
N LEU A 79 3.63 -0.15 16.68
CA LEU A 79 3.20 -0.50 15.32
C LEU A 79 2.01 0.36 14.89
N ARG A 80 1.03 0.58 15.80
CA ARG A 80 -0.13 1.46 15.55
C ARG A 80 0.29 2.88 15.22
N HIS A 81 1.24 3.46 15.98
CA HIS A 81 1.74 4.81 15.73
C HIS A 81 2.30 4.94 14.31
N PHE A 82 3.15 4.00 13.89
CA PHE A 82 3.77 4.09 12.58
C PHE A 82 2.82 3.74 11.44
N LEU A 83 1.96 2.72 11.59
CA LEU A 83 1.01 2.33 10.53
C LEU A 83 -0.13 3.34 10.36
N LEU A 84 -0.74 3.79 11.46
CA LEU A 84 -1.99 4.55 11.41
C LEU A 84 -1.78 6.06 11.49
N LYS A 85 -0.88 6.52 12.37
CA LYS A 85 -0.66 7.98 12.56
C LYS A 85 0.35 8.54 11.58
N ARG A 86 1.46 7.81 11.38
CA ARG A 86 2.54 8.26 10.48
C ARG A 86 2.38 7.76 9.05
N GLN A 87 1.52 6.76 8.82
CA GLN A 87 1.30 6.10 7.54
C GLN A 87 2.56 5.46 6.92
N TYR A 88 3.30 4.70 7.72
CA TYR A 88 4.51 4.00 7.30
C TYR A 88 4.18 2.56 6.91
N ARG A 89 5.06 1.97 6.10
CA ARG A 89 5.11 0.52 5.89
C ARG A 89 5.97 -0.12 6.95
N ILE A 90 5.65 -1.35 7.33
CA ILE A 90 6.44 -2.13 8.27
C ILE A 90 6.82 -3.46 7.64
N GLU A 91 8.09 -3.80 7.71
CA GLU A 91 8.65 -5.11 7.39
C GLU A 91 9.18 -5.72 8.68
N ILE A 92 8.67 -6.88 9.10
CA ILE A 92 9.21 -7.60 10.26
C ILE A 92 9.95 -8.84 9.76
N TYR A 93 11.22 -8.93 10.14
CA TYR A 93 12.10 -10.05 9.85
C TYR A 93 12.27 -10.91 11.10
N CYS A 94 12.35 -12.23 10.92
CA CYS A 94 12.69 -13.16 11.98
C CYS A 94 13.84 -14.07 11.57
N SER A 95 14.59 -14.56 12.56
CA SER A 95 15.53 -15.65 12.37
C SER A 95 14.77 -16.97 12.19
N THR A 96 15.19 -17.80 11.23
CA THR A 96 14.59 -19.12 10.96
C THR A 96 14.76 -20.11 12.13
N SER A 97 15.77 -19.89 12.98
CA SER A 97 15.95 -20.67 14.21
C SER A 97 15.21 -20.05 15.41
N LYS A 98 14.40 -20.85 16.12
CA LYS A 98 13.72 -20.47 17.39
C LYS A 98 14.69 -20.03 18.50
N CYS A 99 15.98 -20.32 18.34
CA CYS A 99 17.03 -19.99 19.31
C CYS A 99 17.95 -18.84 18.85
N GLY A 100 17.73 -18.21 17.69
CA GLY A 100 18.58 -17.13 17.19
C GLY A 100 20.04 -17.54 16.97
N ARG A 101 20.29 -18.84 16.72
CA ARG A 101 21.63 -19.43 16.58
C ARG A 101 22.11 -19.50 15.14
N ASP A 102 21.19 -19.52 14.19
CA ASP A 102 21.52 -19.43 12.76
C ASP A 102 21.21 -18.03 12.23
N ASN A 103 22.17 -17.46 11.51
CA ASN A 103 22.13 -16.10 10.94
C ASN A 103 21.25 -15.98 9.68
N GLU A 104 20.28 -16.88 9.54
CA GLU A 104 19.38 -16.89 8.41
C GLU A 104 18.11 -16.10 8.79
N TRP A 105 18.03 -14.90 8.22
CA TRP A 105 16.92 -13.99 8.42
C TRP A 105 16.00 -14.02 7.22
N SER A 106 14.70 -14.06 7.47
CA SER A 106 13.68 -14.01 6.43
C SER A 106 12.59 -13.01 6.80
N LEU A 107 11.94 -12.47 5.77
CA LEU A 107 10.80 -11.58 5.94
C LEU A 107 9.62 -12.41 6.46
N LYS A 108 9.18 -12.11 7.68
CA LYS A 108 8.05 -12.79 8.33
C LYS A 108 6.72 -12.20 7.90
N LEU A 109 6.62 -10.87 7.89
CA LEU A 109 5.39 -10.17 7.54
C LEU A 109 5.65 -8.76 7.02
N LYS A 110 4.67 -8.27 6.25
CA LYS A 110 4.58 -6.91 5.74
C LYS A 110 3.24 -6.32 6.11
N ALA A 111 3.24 -5.07 6.53
CA ALA A 111 2.04 -4.29 6.77
C ALA A 111 2.20 -2.87 6.20
N SER A 112 1.09 -2.29 5.82
CA SER A 112 1.00 -0.91 5.35
C SER A 112 -0.37 -0.34 5.77
N PRO A 113 -0.60 0.97 5.69
CA PRO A 113 -1.87 1.56 6.08
C PRO A 113 -3.07 0.89 5.39
N GLY A 114 -2.95 0.57 4.10
CA GLY A 114 -3.98 -0.13 3.34
C GLY A 114 -3.94 -1.67 3.46
N ASN A 115 -2.92 -2.26 4.09
CA ASN A 115 -2.78 -3.72 4.27
C ASN A 115 -2.42 -4.06 5.71
N LEU A 116 -3.44 -4.13 6.57
CA LEU A 116 -3.30 -4.45 7.99
C LEU A 116 -3.56 -5.93 8.31
N GLY A 117 -3.95 -6.76 7.33
CA GLY A 117 -4.41 -8.13 7.58
C GLY A 117 -3.37 -9.03 8.25
N SER A 118 -2.08 -8.79 8.01
CA SER A 118 -0.98 -9.55 8.64
C SER A 118 -0.67 -9.15 10.08
N VAL A 119 -1.19 -8.01 10.54
CA VAL A 119 -0.94 -7.44 11.87
C VAL A 119 -2.23 -7.23 12.67
N GLU A 120 -3.40 -7.58 12.12
CA GLU A 120 -4.70 -7.39 12.76
C GLU A 120 -4.74 -8.00 14.18
N ASP A 121 -4.24 -9.22 14.35
CA ASP A 121 -4.14 -9.90 15.65
C ASP A 121 -3.22 -9.15 16.64
N LEU A 122 -2.22 -8.43 16.14
CA LEU A 122 -1.33 -7.60 16.98
C LEU A 122 -2.04 -6.30 17.38
N LEU A 123 -2.78 -5.69 16.44
CA LEU A 123 -3.41 -4.38 16.66
C LEU A 123 -4.70 -4.46 17.49
N THR A 124 -5.45 -5.56 17.42
CA THR A 124 -6.74 -5.76 18.13
C THR A 124 -6.64 -5.88 19.65
N SER A 125 -5.43 -6.00 20.20
CA SER A 125 -5.17 -6.09 21.65
C SER A 125 -5.48 -4.80 22.42
N THR A 126 -5.66 -3.67 21.73
CA THR A 126 -5.91 -2.35 22.32
C THR A 126 -7.30 -1.87 21.91
N SER A 127 -8.08 -1.37 22.88
CA SER A 127 -9.53 -1.09 22.81
C SER A 127 -9.99 -0.02 21.80
N ASP A 128 -9.08 0.50 20.97
CA ASP A 128 -9.38 1.53 19.98
C ASP A 128 -9.72 0.89 18.64
N SER A 129 -10.93 1.15 18.14
CA SER A 129 -11.35 0.83 16.77
C SER A 129 -10.28 1.28 15.78
N VAL A 130 -9.77 0.36 14.97
CA VAL A 130 -8.86 0.71 13.88
C VAL A 130 -9.70 1.49 12.87
N GLU A 131 -9.36 2.76 12.62
CA GLU A 131 -10.03 3.55 11.58
C GLU A 131 -9.85 2.84 10.22
N ALA A 132 -10.94 2.67 9.49
CA ALA A 132 -10.94 2.13 8.14
C ALA A 132 -9.89 2.87 7.28
N CYS A 133 -8.94 2.14 6.71
CA CYS A 133 -7.95 2.70 5.81
C CYS A 133 -8.32 2.35 4.37
N GLY A 134 -8.72 3.37 3.60
CA GLY A 134 -9.00 3.23 2.18
C GLY A 134 -7.74 2.95 1.35
N LEU A 135 -7.78 1.90 0.54
CA LEU A 135 -6.72 1.56 -0.41
C LEU A 135 -7.22 1.86 -1.84
N SER A 136 -6.49 2.73 -2.54
CA SER A 136 -6.73 2.97 -3.97
C SER A 136 -5.67 2.32 -4.84
N ALA A 137 -5.98 2.16 -6.13
CA ALA A 137 -5.01 1.91 -7.18
C ALA A 137 -5.31 2.82 -8.35
N VAL A 138 -4.29 3.49 -8.86
CA VAL A 138 -4.41 4.46 -9.95
C VAL A 138 -3.47 4.08 -11.09
N ASN A 139 -4.00 4.12 -12.30
CA ASN A 139 -3.22 4.09 -13.52
C ASN A 139 -3.58 5.30 -14.38
N VAL A 140 -2.58 5.93 -14.97
CA VAL A 140 -2.72 7.16 -15.73
C VAL A 140 -2.19 6.93 -17.13
N LYS A 141 -2.99 7.23 -18.14
CA LYS A 141 -2.62 7.13 -19.55
C LYS A 141 -2.79 8.48 -20.23
N GLN A 142 -1.79 8.90 -20.99
CA GLN A 142 -1.94 10.08 -21.85
C GLN A 142 -2.77 9.71 -23.08
N LEU A 143 -3.81 10.49 -23.38
CA LEU A 143 -4.61 10.38 -24.59
C LEU A 143 -4.76 11.78 -25.22
N ASN A 144 -3.90 12.08 -26.19
CA ASN A 144 -3.75 13.42 -26.78
C ASN A 144 -3.42 14.47 -25.71
N GLU A 145 -4.19 15.56 -25.66
CA GLU A 145 -4.09 16.67 -24.70
C GLU A 145 -4.81 16.42 -23.37
N ARG A 146 -5.35 15.22 -23.16
CA ARG A 146 -6.08 14.85 -21.95
C ARG A 146 -5.47 13.62 -21.30
N ILE A 147 -5.73 13.50 -20.02
CA ILE A 147 -5.23 12.40 -19.20
C ILE A 147 -6.39 11.46 -18.90
N HIS A 148 -6.27 10.21 -19.33
CA HIS A 148 -7.23 9.16 -18.97
C HIS A 148 -6.78 8.54 -17.64
N VAL A 149 -7.58 8.75 -16.59
CA VAL A 149 -7.34 8.26 -15.24
C VAL A 149 -8.21 7.05 -14.98
N CYS A 150 -7.59 5.95 -14.59
CA CYS A 150 -8.24 4.71 -14.18
C CYS A 150 -8.02 4.55 -12.67
N LEU A 151 -9.11 4.37 -11.93
CA LEU A 151 -9.10 4.33 -10.48
C LEU A 151 -9.87 3.10 -9.98
N ALA A 152 -9.29 2.41 -9.03
CA ALA A 152 -9.98 1.45 -8.19
C ALA A 152 -9.79 1.81 -6.72
N PHE A 153 -10.75 1.42 -5.89
CA PHE A 153 -10.74 1.62 -4.46
C PHE A 153 -11.32 0.40 -3.75
N CYS A 154 -10.72 0.05 -2.62
CA CYS A 154 -11.12 -1.02 -1.73
C CYS A 154 -11.12 -0.51 -0.29
N GLU A 155 -12.20 -0.79 0.41
CA GLU A 155 -12.29 -0.67 1.85
C GLU A 155 -12.71 -2.02 2.43
N THR A 156 -11.80 -2.65 3.16
CA THR A 156 -11.99 -4.02 3.68
C THR A 156 -13.00 -4.07 4.82
N GLU A 157 -13.03 -3.06 5.68
CA GLU A 157 -13.93 -3.00 6.83
C GLU A 157 -15.40 -2.87 6.41
N SER A 158 -15.69 -1.92 5.52
CA SER A 158 -17.06 -1.75 5.00
C SER A 158 -17.39 -2.70 3.85
N ARG A 159 -16.42 -3.50 3.41
CA ARG A 159 -16.52 -4.50 2.34
C ARG A 159 -17.06 -3.85 1.06
N LYS A 160 -16.34 -2.86 0.54
CA LYS A 160 -16.73 -2.13 -0.67
C LYS A 160 -15.61 -2.08 -1.69
N PHE A 161 -16.01 -2.30 -2.94
CA PHE A 161 -15.20 -1.96 -4.11
C PHE A 161 -15.83 -0.82 -4.88
N LEU A 162 -14.97 0.05 -5.39
CA LEU A 162 -15.30 1.13 -6.31
C LEU A 162 -14.31 1.08 -7.46
N VAL A 163 -14.82 1.22 -8.68
CA VAL A 163 -14.00 1.33 -9.90
C VAL A 163 -14.55 2.47 -10.73
N GLY A 164 -13.66 3.15 -11.46
CA GLY A 164 -14.08 4.20 -12.35
C GLY A 164 -12.96 4.72 -13.24
N GLU A 165 -13.38 5.28 -14.36
CA GLU A 165 -12.52 5.90 -15.36
C GLU A 165 -13.04 7.31 -15.64
N PHE A 166 -12.14 8.27 -15.80
CA PHE A 166 -12.49 9.64 -16.17
C PHE A 166 -11.35 10.32 -16.91
N MET A 167 -11.73 11.33 -17.68
CA MET A 167 -10.76 12.22 -18.33
C MET A 167 -10.44 13.36 -17.38
N ASP A 168 -9.16 13.70 -17.30
CA ASP A 168 -8.64 14.82 -16.53
C ASP A 168 -7.74 15.70 -17.41
N SER A 169 -7.47 16.89 -16.89
CA SER A 169 -6.40 17.75 -17.36
C SER A 169 -5.04 17.26 -16.87
N VAL A 170 -3.97 17.88 -17.36
CA VAL A 170 -2.59 17.63 -16.91
C VAL A 170 -2.42 17.91 -15.41
N HIS A 171 -3.25 18.78 -14.83
CA HIS A 171 -3.21 19.14 -13.40
C HIS A 171 -3.87 18.11 -12.48
N LEU A 172 -4.55 17.10 -13.03
CA LEU A 172 -5.10 15.98 -12.25
C LEU A 172 -6.05 16.36 -11.10
N ALA A 173 -6.78 17.47 -11.24
CA ALA A 173 -7.65 18.00 -10.19
C ALA A 173 -8.84 17.08 -9.86
N ASN A 174 -9.36 16.34 -10.86
CA ASN A 174 -10.42 15.36 -10.62
C ASN A 174 -9.86 14.14 -9.87
N LEU A 175 -8.63 13.72 -10.19
CA LEU A 175 -7.93 12.67 -9.43
C LEU A 175 -7.71 13.06 -7.98
N GLU A 176 -7.20 14.27 -7.71
CA GLU A 176 -7.02 14.77 -6.34
C GLU A 176 -8.36 14.72 -5.57
N THR A 177 -9.42 15.27 -6.17
CA THR A 177 -10.75 15.30 -5.54
C THR A 177 -11.28 13.89 -5.28
N ALA A 178 -11.08 12.95 -6.22
CA ALA A 178 -11.51 11.57 -6.05
C ALA A 178 -10.80 10.89 -4.88
N LEU A 179 -9.48 11.02 -4.78
CA LEU A 179 -8.68 10.42 -3.71
C LEU A 179 -9.05 10.97 -2.33
N VAL A 180 -9.29 12.28 -2.23
CA VAL A 180 -9.71 12.94 -0.98
C VAL A 180 -11.10 12.46 -0.54
N GLN A 181 -12.07 12.41 -1.47
CA GLN A 181 -13.43 11.96 -1.15
C GLN A 181 -13.53 10.47 -0.78
N LEU A 182 -12.61 9.66 -1.28
CA LEU A 182 -12.50 8.26 -0.94
C LEU A 182 -11.76 8.03 0.38
N GLU A 183 -11.22 9.07 1.00
CA GLU A 183 -10.42 9.01 2.23
C GLU A 183 -9.26 8.00 2.09
N THR A 184 -8.69 7.96 0.88
CA THR A 184 -7.57 7.07 0.57
C THR A 184 -6.38 7.40 1.48
N ARG A 185 -5.79 6.38 2.08
CA ARG A 185 -4.57 6.49 2.90
C ARG A 185 -3.35 5.92 2.21
N GLU A 186 -3.55 4.94 1.34
CA GLU A 186 -2.50 4.34 0.53
C GLU A 186 -2.99 4.18 -0.91
N CYS A 187 -2.14 4.51 -1.88
CA CYS A 187 -2.47 4.36 -3.29
C CYS A 187 -1.40 3.52 -4.01
N LEU A 188 -1.83 2.42 -4.61
CA LEU A 188 -1.01 1.63 -5.52
C LEU A 188 -0.83 2.38 -6.84
N VAL A 189 0.38 2.39 -7.36
CA VAL A 189 0.70 2.97 -8.67
C VAL A 189 1.67 2.07 -9.44
N PRO A 190 1.63 2.05 -10.78
CA PRO A 190 2.56 1.27 -11.56
C PRO A 190 3.99 1.83 -11.43
N THR A 191 4.98 0.95 -11.29
CA THR A 191 6.40 1.33 -11.25
C THR A 191 6.76 2.27 -12.40
N GLY A 192 7.41 3.38 -12.08
CA GLY A 192 7.81 4.39 -13.05
C GLY A 192 6.79 5.52 -13.24
N LEU A 193 5.63 5.48 -12.58
CA LEU A 193 4.69 6.60 -12.58
C LEU A 193 5.16 7.76 -11.70
N LEU A 194 5.89 7.49 -10.62
CA LEU A 194 6.41 8.50 -9.69
C LEU A 194 7.87 8.84 -9.93
N SER A 195 8.52 8.09 -10.82
CA SER A 195 9.93 8.29 -11.09
C SER A 195 10.10 9.60 -11.86
N HIS A 196 10.96 10.47 -11.37
CA HIS A 196 11.65 11.41 -12.24
C HIS A 196 12.64 10.60 -13.07
N PRO A 197 12.52 10.58 -14.40
CA PRO A 197 13.52 9.89 -15.20
C PRO A 197 14.85 10.63 -15.08
N ASP A 198 15.92 9.87 -14.90
CA ASP A 198 17.24 10.32 -15.31
C ASP A 198 17.14 10.76 -16.78
N ILE A 199 17.67 11.95 -17.07
CA ILE A 199 17.69 12.61 -18.39
C ILE A 199 18.29 11.72 -19.51
N SER A 200 18.84 10.56 -19.17
CA SER A 200 19.49 9.59 -20.05
C SER A 200 18.57 8.55 -20.70
N LYS A 201 17.27 8.47 -20.37
CA LYS A 201 16.32 7.55 -21.04
C LYS A 201 15.46 8.29 -22.07
N SER A 202 15.70 7.99 -23.35
CA SER A 202 15.20 8.67 -24.56
C SER A 202 13.69 8.66 -24.82
N ASP A 203 12.90 7.97 -24.00
CA ASP A 203 11.51 7.64 -24.34
C ASP A 203 10.46 8.42 -23.53
N VAL A 204 10.88 9.41 -22.73
CA VAL A 204 9.96 10.17 -21.87
C VAL A 204 9.58 11.50 -22.49
N THR A 205 8.29 11.68 -22.76
CA THR A 205 7.75 12.95 -23.23
C THR A 205 7.75 13.98 -22.10
N PRO A 206 7.93 15.29 -22.39
CA PRO A 206 7.84 16.35 -21.38
C PRO A 206 6.52 16.31 -20.58
N LEU A 207 5.44 15.86 -21.21
CA LEU A 207 4.15 15.69 -20.56
C LEU A 207 4.12 14.54 -19.55
N GLY A 208 4.82 13.44 -19.83
CA GLY A 208 4.99 12.33 -18.90
C GLY A 208 5.66 12.74 -17.59
N ASN A 209 6.66 13.64 -17.68
CA ASN A 209 7.32 14.21 -16.50
C ASN A 209 6.36 15.09 -15.69
N ALA A 210 5.62 15.98 -16.34
CA ALA A 210 4.63 16.83 -15.68
C ALA A 210 3.55 16.01 -14.96
N ILE A 211 3.12 14.89 -15.54
CA ILE A 211 2.16 13.97 -14.89
C ILE A 211 2.78 13.33 -13.64
N SER A 212 4.00 12.82 -13.73
CA SER A 212 4.72 12.20 -12.59
C SER A 212 4.90 13.19 -11.43
N GLU A 213 5.29 14.43 -11.76
CA GLU A 213 5.42 15.54 -10.81
C GLU A 213 4.07 15.87 -10.15
N HIS A 214 3.00 16.02 -10.94
CA HIS A 214 1.68 16.32 -10.41
C HIS A 214 1.10 15.19 -9.55
N VAL A 215 1.28 13.92 -9.93
CA VAL A 215 0.87 12.76 -9.11
C VAL A 215 1.61 12.76 -7.78
N SER A 216 2.94 12.96 -7.81
CA SER A 216 3.76 13.02 -6.61
C SER A 216 3.35 14.17 -5.69
N PHE A 217 3.08 15.34 -6.27
CA PHE A 217 2.59 16.52 -5.55
C PHE A 217 1.22 16.28 -4.91
N ILE A 218 0.29 15.62 -5.61
CA ILE A 218 -1.02 15.26 -5.05
C ILE A 218 -0.83 14.37 -3.83
N PHE A 219 0.01 13.34 -3.91
CA PHE A 219 0.25 12.42 -2.79
C PHE A 219 0.91 13.11 -1.59
N GLU A 220 1.89 13.98 -1.82
CA GLU A 220 2.50 14.77 -0.75
C GLU A 220 1.49 15.71 -0.08
N LYS A 221 0.73 16.46 -0.88
CA LYS A 221 -0.28 17.43 -0.40
C LYS A 221 -1.40 16.76 0.38
N THR A 222 -1.87 15.61 -0.09
CA THR A 222 -2.99 14.88 0.54
C THR A 222 -2.54 13.95 1.67
N GLY A 223 -1.23 13.72 1.82
CA GLY A 223 -0.70 12.75 2.76
C GLY A 223 -1.18 11.34 2.44
N ILE A 224 -1.17 10.96 1.16
CA ILE A 224 -1.45 9.60 0.71
C ILE A 224 -0.14 8.88 0.49
N LEU A 225 0.01 7.69 1.06
CA LEU A 225 1.21 6.88 0.88
C LEU A 225 1.21 6.22 -0.52
N PRO A 226 2.17 6.52 -1.41
CA PRO A 226 2.18 5.90 -2.72
C PRO A 226 3.03 4.62 -2.76
N THR A 227 2.45 3.52 -3.20
CA THR A 227 3.09 2.19 -3.28
C THR A 227 3.27 1.77 -4.74
N GLU A 228 4.52 1.76 -5.19
CA GLU A 228 4.84 1.27 -6.53
C GLU A 228 4.72 -0.26 -6.61
N VAL A 229 3.91 -0.75 -7.54
CA VAL A 229 3.80 -2.17 -7.88
C VAL A 229 4.11 -2.40 -9.36
N LYS A 230 4.53 -3.61 -9.71
CA LYS A 230 4.99 -3.92 -11.07
C LYS A 230 3.88 -3.60 -12.09
N LYS A 231 4.26 -3.05 -13.24
CA LYS A 231 3.31 -2.74 -14.35
C LYS A 231 2.46 -3.94 -14.77
N SER A 232 3.00 -5.17 -14.66
CA SER A 232 2.28 -6.40 -14.97
C SER A 232 1.09 -6.66 -14.04
N GLU A 233 1.07 -6.11 -12.82
CA GLU A 233 -0.05 -6.22 -11.89
C GLU A 233 -1.24 -5.35 -12.32
N PHE A 234 -0.96 -4.23 -12.99
CA PHE A 234 -1.96 -3.37 -13.64
C PHE A 234 -2.35 -3.83 -15.05
N SER A 235 -1.77 -4.92 -15.54
CA SER A 235 -2.08 -5.46 -16.88
C SER A 235 -3.08 -6.62 -16.83
N HIS A 236 -3.35 -7.14 -15.63
CA HIS A 236 -4.26 -8.27 -15.46
C HIS A 236 -5.70 -7.79 -15.42
N THR A 237 -6.43 -7.98 -16.52
CA THR A 237 -7.88 -7.76 -16.52
C THR A 237 -8.54 -8.84 -15.66
N LEU A 238 -9.22 -8.41 -14.60
CA LEU A 238 -10.04 -9.31 -13.78
C LEU A 238 -11.09 -9.98 -14.65
N LYS A 239 -11.22 -11.31 -14.54
CA LYS A 239 -12.28 -12.03 -15.23
C LYS A 239 -13.59 -11.80 -14.49
N PRO A 240 -14.74 -11.86 -15.19
CA PRO A 240 -16.04 -11.72 -14.54
C PRO A 240 -16.27 -12.68 -13.38
N GLN A 241 -15.79 -13.93 -13.51
CA GLN A 241 -15.93 -14.96 -12.50
C GLN A 241 -15.18 -14.61 -11.21
N ASP A 242 -13.97 -14.04 -11.32
CA ASP A 242 -13.15 -13.63 -10.18
C ASP A 242 -13.83 -12.49 -9.41
N LEU A 243 -14.48 -11.57 -10.12
CA LEU A 243 -15.22 -10.47 -9.48
C LEU A 243 -16.50 -10.97 -8.80
N ILE A 244 -17.25 -11.86 -9.46
CA ILE A 244 -18.47 -12.48 -8.90
C ILE A 244 -18.15 -13.26 -7.62
N TYR A 245 -16.96 -13.86 -7.52
CA TYR A 245 -16.51 -14.55 -6.30
C TYR A 245 -16.48 -13.64 -5.06
N PHE A 246 -16.12 -12.37 -5.22
CA PHE A 246 -16.06 -11.43 -4.09
C PHE A 246 -17.38 -10.71 -3.82
N LEU A 247 -18.20 -10.50 -4.85
CA LEU A 247 -19.45 -9.75 -4.74
C LEU A 247 -20.53 -10.56 -4.01
N ARG A 248 -21.23 -9.87 -3.11
CA ARG A 248 -22.46 -10.39 -2.51
C ARG A 248 -23.57 -10.39 -3.57
N SER A 249 -24.24 -11.53 -3.73
CA SER A 249 -25.45 -11.61 -4.55
C SER A 249 -26.55 -10.79 -3.87
N GLU A 250 -26.91 -9.66 -4.44
CA GLU A 250 -28.17 -8.99 -4.08
C GLU A 250 -29.31 -9.88 -4.57
N LYS A 251 -30.23 -10.23 -3.67
CA LYS A 251 -31.34 -11.13 -3.95
C LYS A 251 -32.05 -10.73 -5.25
N GLU A 252 -32.27 -11.74 -6.08
CA GLU A 252 -32.84 -11.73 -7.41
C GLU A 252 -33.97 -10.70 -7.60
N ASN A 253 -33.64 -9.59 -8.24
CA ASN A 253 -34.52 -9.01 -9.24
C ASN A 253 -33.94 -9.41 -10.59
N SER A 254 -34.79 -9.92 -11.47
CA SER A 254 -34.55 -10.56 -12.77
C SER A 254 -33.72 -9.77 -13.81
N ASN A 255 -33.09 -8.66 -13.41
CA ASN A 255 -32.20 -7.82 -14.21
C ASN A 255 -30.73 -7.85 -13.74
N GLY A 256 -30.38 -8.70 -12.76
CA GLY A 256 -29.05 -8.77 -12.15
C GLY A 256 -27.90 -8.97 -13.16
N SER A 257 -28.14 -9.65 -14.29
CA SER A 257 -27.14 -9.90 -15.34
C SER A 257 -26.69 -8.64 -16.08
N LEU A 258 -27.54 -7.61 -16.19
CA LEU A 258 -27.27 -6.40 -16.99
C LEU A 258 -26.40 -5.36 -16.25
N LEU A 259 -26.33 -5.42 -14.92
CA LEU A 259 -25.45 -4.60 -14.06
C LEU A 259 -24.03 -5.19 -13.92
N TYR A 260 -23.71 -6.20 -14.70
CA TYR A 260 -22.36 -6.71 -14.82
C TYR A 260 -21.73 -6.20 -16.13
N GLU A 261 -22.50 -6.16 -17.21
CA GLU A 261 -21.99 -5.85 -18.55
C GLU A 261 -21.38 -4.45 -18.68
N LYS A 262 -21.92 -3.42 -18.00
CA LYS A 262 -21.42 -2.05 -18.11
C LYS A 262 -20.12 -1.82 -17.37
N GLU A 263 -19.98 -2.41 -16.19
CA GLU A 263 -18.78 -2.34 -15.37
C GLU A 263 -17.62 -3.11 -16.03
N PHE A 264 -17.92 -4.19 -16.77
CA PHE A 264 -16.92 -4.89 -17.59
C PHE A 264 -16.43 -4.10 -18.80
N LEU A 265 -17.05 -2.96 -19.13
CA LEU A 265 -16.52 -2.04 -20.15
C LEU A 265 -15.30 -1.25 -19.62
N LEU A 266 -15.18 -1.08 -18.30
CA LEU A 266 -14.08 -0.35 -17.64
C LEU A 266 -12.86 -1.25 -17.43
N LYS A 267 -12.33 -1.79 -18.53
CA LYS A 267 -11.25 -2.80 -18.49
C LYS A 267 -9.98 -2.28 -17.81
N ASP A 268 -9.68 -1.00 -17.94
CA ASP A 268 -8.46 -0.42 -17.37
C ASP A 268 -8.63 -0.17 -15.86
N ALA A 269 -9.79 0.32 -15.40
CA ALA A 269 -10.09 0.42 -13.97
C ALA A 269 -10.22 -0.94 -13.30
N LEU A 270 -10.77 -1.95 -13.97
CA LEU A 270 -10.78 -3.33 -13.47
C LEU A 270 -9.37 -3.91 -13.33
N SER A 271 -8.42 -3.47 -14.16
CA SER A 271 -7.02 -3.87 -14.01
C SER A 271 -6.38 -3.22 -12.77
N CYS A 272 -6.80 -2.00 -12.40
CA CYS A 272 -6.43 -1.36 -11.14
C CYS A 272 -7.00 -2.13 -9.93
N LEU A 273 -8.26 -2.58 -10.03
CA LEU A 273 -8.85 -3.44 -8.99
C LEU A 273 -8.13 -4.79 -8.87
N GLY A 274 -7.68 -5.35 -9.99
CA GLY A 274 -6.86 -6.57 -10.01
C GLY A 274 -5.55 -6.41 -9.24
N ALA A 275 -4.89 -5.25 -9.39
CA ALA A 275 -3.70 -4.92 -8.61
C ALA A 275 -4.01 -4.88 -7.09
N ILE A 276 -5.13 -4.28 -6.67
CA ILE A 276 -5.57 -4.28 -5.27
C ILE A 276 -5.79 -5.70 -4.73
N ILE A 277 -6.56 -6.52 -5.46
CA ILE A 277 -6.89 -7.89 -5.05
C ILE A 277 -5.61 -8.71 -4.84
N LYS A 278 -4.62 -8.55 -5.73
CA LYS A 278 -3.33 -9.21 -5.63
C LYS A 278 -2.49 -8.67 -4.48
N PHE A 279 -2.43 -7.35 -4.31
CA PHE A 279 -1.66 -6.69 -3.25
C PHE A 279 -2.14 -7.08 -1.85
N LEU A 280 -3.46 -7.18 -1.68
CA LEU A 280 -4.10 -7.59 -0.43
C LEU A 280 -4.21 -9.12 -0.27
N ASP A 281 -3.77 -9.89 -1.26
CA ASP A 281 -3.91 -11.35 -1.29
C ASP A 281 -5.37 -11.82 -1.02
N LEU A 282 -6.39 -11.05 -1.46
CA LEU A 282 -7.79 -11.30 -1.10
C LEU A 282 -8.29 -12.67 -1.56
N SER A 283 -7.76 -13.19 -2.67
CA SER A 283 -8.09 -14.53 -3.17
C SER A 283 -7.74 -15.66 -2.18
N LYS A 284 -6.81 -15.43 -1.25
CA LYS A 284 -6.44 -16.39 -0.20
C LYS A 284 -7.27 -16.18 1.08
N CYS A 285 -8.00 -15.08 1.19
CA CYS A 285 -8.76 -14.71 2.39
C CYS A 285 -10.22 -15.21 2.30
N HIS A 286 -10.46 -16.40 2.84
CA HIS A 286 -11.81 -17.01 2.87
C HIS A 286 -12.86 -16.15 3.62
N LYS A 287 -12.44 -15.27 4.53
CA LYS A 287 -13.35 -14.43 5.35
C LYS A 287 -14.06 -13.33 4.54
N LEU A 288 -13.52 -12.96 3.38
CA LEU A 288 -13.97 -11.81 2.58
C LEU A 288 -14.71 -12.21 1.30
N VAL A 289 -14.95 -13.51 1.11
CA VAL A 289 -15.63 -14.09 -0.06
C VAL A 289 -17.14 -13.85 0.02
N HIS A 290 -17.77 -13.36 -1.06
CA HIS A 290 -19.18 -12.96 -1.13
C HIS A 290 -19.62 -11.87 -0.13
N GLN A 291 -18.69 -11.02 0.28
CA GLN A 291 -18.93 -10.03 1.32
C GLN A 291 -18.93 -8.61 0.80
N PHE A 292 -18.42 -8.37 -0.41
CA PHE A 292 -18.31 -7.04 -0.97
C PHE A 292 -19.61 -6.56 -1.62
N SER A 293 -19.95 -5.30 -1.40
CA SER A 293 -21.09 -4.64 -2.01
C SER A 293 -20.65 -3.63 -3.07
N LYS A 294 -21.51 -3.41 -4.07
CA LYS A 294 -21.32 -2.40 -5.11
C LYS A 294 -21.84 -1.05 -4.61
N ARG A 295 -21.17 0.05 -4.95
CA ARG A 295 -21.70 1.40 -4.73
C ARG A 295 -21.69 2.19 -6.02
N LYS A 296 -22.82 2.84 -6.32
CA LYS A 296 -22.94 3.76 -7.46
C LYS A 296 -22.10 5.01 -7.18
N ALA A 297 -21.35 5.47 -8.19
CA ALA A 297 -20.43 6.61 -8.07
C ALA A 297 -21.09 7.84 -7.42
N ILE A 298 -20.29 8.56 -6.62
CA ILE A 298 -20.70 9.75 -5.86
C ILE A 298 -21.11 10.85 -6.85
N ARG A 299 -22.29 11.44 -6.65
CA ARG A 299 -22.75 12.62 -7.41
C ARG A 299 -21.79 13.78 -7.17
N GLY A 300 -21.16 14.30 -8.23
CA GLY A 300 -20.40 15.56 -8.18
C GLY A 300 -19.01 15.49 -8.79
N LEU A 301 -18.39 14.31 -8.85
CA LEU A 301 -17.33 14.03 -9.82
C LEU A 301 -17.97 13.34 -11.01
N SER A 302 -17.69 13.81 -12.22
CA SER A 302 -18.00 13.05 -13.43
C SER A 302 -17.02 11.87 -13.56
N LEU A 303 -17.13 10.90 -12.65
CA LEU A 303 -16.71 9.52 -12.91
C LEU A 303 -17.71 8.97 -13.91
N TYR A 304 -17.29 8.90 -15.17
CA TYR A 304 -18.14 8.48 -16.26
C TYR A 304 -18.46 6.99 -16.11
N MET A 305 -19.67 6.67 -15.67
CA MET A 305 -20.37 5.49 -16.16
C MET A 305 -21.35 5.98 -17.22
N THR A 306 -20.97 5.81 -18.49
CA THR A 306 -21.73 6.29 -19.64
C THR A 306 -23.05 5.51 -19.75
N ASN A 307 -24.17 6.25 -19.72
CA ASN A 307 -25.26 6.03 -20.66
C ASN A 307 -26.09 7.32 -20.75
N ARG A 308 -25.79 8.18 -21.73
CA ARG A 308 -26.83 9.00 -22.35
C ARG A 308 -27.26 8.27 -23.62
N TYR A 309 -28.53 7.93 -23.70
CA TYR A 309 -29.25 8.02 -24.97
C TYR A 309 -30.41 9.01 -24.79
N PRO A 310 -30.80 9.69 -25.88
CA PRO A 310 -31.43 10.99 -25.87
C PRO A 310 -32.92 10.90 -25.59
N SER A 311 -33.47 11.93 -24.95
CA SER A 311 -34.89 12.20 -25.04
C SER A 311 -35.21 12.65 -26.47
N LYS A 312 -35.81 11.76 -27.26
CA LYS A 312 -36.72 12.12 -28.33
C LYS A 312 -38.03 11.36 -28.13
N ALA A 313 -38.99 12.03 -27.51
CA ALA A 313 -40.36 12.25 -27.99
C ALA A 313 -41.00 13.24 -27.00
#